data_AF-A0A2G2QCW8-F1
#
_entry.id   AF-A0A2G2QCW8-F1
#
_cell.length_a   1.000
_cell.length_b   1.000
_cell.length_c   1.000
_cell.angle_alpha   90.00
_cell.angle_beta   90.00
_cell.angle_gamma   90.00
#
_symmetry.space_group_name_H-M   'P 1'
#
loop_
_entity.id
_entity.type
_entity.pdbx_description
1 polymer ?
#
loop_
_entity_poly.entity_id
_entity_poly.type
_entity_poly.pdbx_seq_one_letter_code
_entity_poly.pdbx_strand_id
1 'polypeptide(L)' 'MANRLIGKQHQPIILVDWSDLDPRKQHFLLRASVAAEGRALTVFEQTYPVTQKEKPNVHRLFMTAL' A
#
# COMPACT_ATOMS: atom_id res chain seq x y z
N MET A 1 1.59 -18.26 -8.66
CA MET A 1 1.28 -16.83 -8.89
C MET A 1 2.44 -15.95 -8.43
N ALA A 2 2.85 -15.98 -7.15
CA ALA A 2 3.95 -15.14 -6.61
C ALA A 2 5.30 -15.23 -7.35
N ASN A 3 5.77 -16.44 -7.72
CA ASN A 3 7.02 -16.63 -8.46
C ASN A 3 7.06 -15.94 -9.84
N ARG A 4 5.92 -15.64 -10.46
CA ARG A 4 5.87 -14.94 -11.75
C ARG A 4 5.88 -13.42 -11.59
N LEU A 5 5.55 -12.92 -10.40
CA LEU A 5 5.38 -11.49 -10.14
C LEU A 5 6.62 -10.88 -9.48
N ILE A 6 7.29 -11.64 -8.61
CA ILE A 6 8.46 -11.16 -7.86
C ILE A 6 9.74 -11.90 -8.30
N GLY A 7 9.61 -12.91 -9.18
CA GLY A 7 10.71 -13.60 -9.83
C GLY A 7 11.73 -14.18 -8.84
N LYS A 8 13.01 -13.88 -9.10
CA LYS A 8 14.17 -14.25 -8.26
C LYS A 8 14.55 -13.16 -7.24
N GLN A 9 13.71 -12.14 -7.04
CA GLN A 9 14.03 -11.06 -6.12
C GLN A 9 13.89 -11.56 -4.69
N HIS A 10 15.02 -11.94 -4.09
CA HIS A 10 15.08 -12.51 -2.73
C HIS A 10 14.69 -11.52 -1.64
N GLN A 11 14.74 -10.21 -1.93
CA GLN A 11 14.34 -9.13 -1.03
C GLN A 11 13.49 -8.12 -1.80
N PRO A 12 12.18 -8.36 -1.96
CA PRO A 12 11.30 -7.40 -2.59
C PRO A 12 11.16 -6.14 -1.73
N ILE A 13 11.22 -4.99 -2.38
CA ILE A 13 10.90 -3.71 -1.75
C ILE A 13 9.39 -3.52 -1.85
N ILE A 14 8.75 -3.29 -0.71
CA ILE A 14 7.36 -2.89 -0.62
C ILE A 14 7.30 -1.37 -0.45
N LEU A 15 6.61 -0.70 -1.37
CA LEU A 15 6.28 0.71 -1.29
C LEU A 15 4.94 0.86 -0.58
N VAL A 16 4.88 1.75 0.40
CA VAL A 16 3.65 2.05 1.14
C VAL A 16 3.31 3.53 1.01
N ASP A 17 2.17 3.83 0.40
CA ASP A 17 1.76 5.20 0.06
C ASP A 17 0.27 5.46 0.29
N TRP A 18 -0.06 6.75 0.47
CA TRP A 18 -1.42 7.26 0.60
C TRP A 18 -1.89 7.83 -0.73
N SER A 19 -3.13 7.54 -1.10
CA SER A 19 -3.80 8.11 -2.29
C SER A 19 -5.21 8.61 -1.96
N ASP A 20 -5.66 9.63 -2.69
CA ASP A 20 -7.02 10.15 -2.59
C ASP A 20 -7.99 9.15 -3.26
N LEU A 21 -9.02 8.71 -2.54
CA LEU A 21 -10.02 7.76 -3.09
C LEU A 21 -11.22 8.49 -3.71
N ASP A 22 -11.52 9.70 -3.24
CA ASP A 22 -12.64 10.50 -3.74
C ASP A 22 -12.29 11.99 -3.90
N PRO A 23 -12.95 12.72 -4.83
CA PRO A 23 -12.67 14.14 -5.07
C PRO A 23 -12.94 15.06 -3.88
N ARG A 24 -13.79 14.63 -2.92
CA ARG A 24 -14.13 15.39 -1.72
C ARG A 24 -13.11 15.18 -0.59
N LYS A 25 -12.09 14.34 -0.81
CA LYS A 25 -10.99 14.04 0.11
C LYS A 25 -11.50 13.59 1.48
N GLN A 26 -12.59 12.83 1.50
CA GLN A 26 -13.15 12.26 2.73
C GLN A 26 -12.56 10.88 3.01
N HIS A 27 -12.22 10.13 1.96
CA HIS A 27 -11.64 8.81 2.03
C HIS A 27 -10.29 8.78 1.31
N PHE A 28 -9.36 8.05 1.92
CA PHE A 28 -8.01 7.86 1.44
C PHE A 28 -7.69 6.38 1.47
N LEU A 29 -6.86 5.96 0.53
CA LEU A 29 -6.40 4.58 0.44
C LEU A 29 -4.93 4.54 0.85
N LEU A 30 -4.62 3.68 1.82
CA LEU A 30 -3.24 3.30 2.15
C LEU A 30 -2.95 1.98 1.43
N ARG A 31 -1.92 1.98 0.59
CA ARG A 31 -1.59 0.87 -0.29
C ARG A 31 -0.19 0.35 0.01
N ALA A 32 -0.02 -0.96 -0.03
CA ALA A 32 1.27 -1.63 -0.14
C ALA A 32 1.41 -2.22 -1.54
N SER A 33 2.53 -1.93 -2.20
CA SER A 33 2.81 -2.43 -3.55
C SER A 33 4.26 -2.90 -3.70
N VAL A 34 4.46 -3.94 -4.50
CA VAL A 34 5.78 -4.44 -4.87
C VAL A 34 6.15 -3.92 -6.26
N ALA A 35 7.37 -3.41 -6.41
CA ALA A 35 7.91 -3.07 -7.72
C ALA A 35 8.28 -4.36 -8.49
N ALA A 36 7.62 -4.58 -9.62
CA ALA A 36 7.81 -5.75 -10.47
C ALA A 36 7.82 -5.32 -11.95
N GLU A 37 8.94 -5.54 -12.65
CA GLU A 37 9.07 -5.28 -14.09
C GLU A 37 8.58 -3.88 -14.53
N GLY A 38 8.90 -2.85 -13.75
CA GLY A 38 8.50 -1.46 -14.04
C GLY A 38 7.03 -1.13 -13.72
N ARG A 39 6.32 -2.02 -13.03
CA ARG A 39 4.94 -1.81 -12.54
C ARG A 39 4.90 -1.92 -11.02
N ALA A 40 3.98 -1.18 -10.41
CA ALA A 40 3.61 -1.36 -9.01
C ALA A 40 2.46 -2.37 -8.94
N LEU A 41 2.70 -3.50 -8.29
CA LEU A 41 1.67 -4.50 -8.03
C LEU A 41 1.15 -4.31 -6.60
N THR A 42 -0.12 -3.94 -6.45
CA THR A 42 -0.77 -3.88 -5.14
C THR A 42 -0.87 -5.27 -4.52
N VAL A 43 -0.36 -5.41 -3.30
CA VAL A 43 -0.44 -6.66 -2.51
C VAL A 43 -1.41 -6.52 -1.34
N PHE A 44 -1.62 -5.30 -0.85
CA PHE A 44 -2.57 -5.00 0.21
C PHE A 44 -3.01 -3.53 0.12
N GLU A 45 -4.28 -3.25 0.42
CA GLU A 45 -4.77 -1.89 0.54
C GLU A 45 -5.94 -1.80 1.51
N GLN A 46 -6.08 -0.65 2.16
CA GLN A 46 -7.18 -0.35 3.10
C GLN A 46 -7.64 1.10 2.95
N THR A 47 -8.94 1.33 3.17
CA THR A 47 -9.56 2.66 3.11
C THR A 47 -9.69 3.26 4.49
N TYR A 48 -9.38 4.55 4.61
CA TYR A 48 -9.44 5.30 5.84
C TYR A 48 -10.11 6.67 5.63
N PRO A 49 -10.82 7.19 6.64
CA PRO A 49 -11.34 8.55 6.62
C PRO A 49 -10.22 9.59 6.76
N VAL A 50 -10.51 10.84 6.38
CA VAL A 50 -9.58 11.99 6.49
C VAL A 50 -8.97 12.16 7.89
N THR A 51 -9.73 11.82 8.94
CA THR A 51 -9.29 11.93 10.34
C THR A 51 -8.12 10.99 10.67
N GLN A 52 -7.95 9.93 9.88
CA GLN A 52 -6.95 8.88 10.05
C GLN A 52 -5.81 8.96 9.03
N LYS A 53 -5.93 9.82 8.00
CA LYS A 53 -4.91 10.02 6.98
C LYS A 53 -3.58 10.45 7.61
N GLU A 54 -2.48 9.85 7.16
CA GLU A 54 -1.09 10.19 7.55
C GLU A 54 -0.79 10.07 9.05
N LYS A 55 -1.65 9.41 9.83
CA LYS A 55 -1.41 9.23 11.27
C LYS A 55 -0.38 8.10 11.52
N PRO A 56 0.66 8.32 12.34
CA PRO A 56 1.68 7.29 12.59
C PRO A 56 1.17 6.01 13.25
N ASN A 57 0.12 6.08 14.06
CA ASN A 57 -0.52 4.89 14.63
C ASN A 57 -1.25 4.08 13.55
N VAL A 58 -1.97 4.74 12.64
CA VAL A 58 -2.66 4.09 11.53
C VAL A 58 -1.67 3.41 10.60
N HIS A 59 -0.58 4.09 10.24
CA HIS A 59 0.48 3.49 9.43
C HIS A 59 1.11 2.26 10.12
N ARG A 60 1.42 2.34 11.43
CA ARG A 60 1.95 1.19 12.18
C ARG A 60 0.98 0.01 12.20
N LEU A 61 -0.31 0.26 12.42
CA LEU A 61 -1.33 -0.79 12.40
C LEU A 61 -1.47 -1.43 11.02
N PHE A 62 -1.41 -0.63 9.95
CA PHE A 62 -1.37 -1.13 8.58
C PHE A 62 -0.17 -2.05 8.35
N MET A 63 1.02 -1.63 8.81
CA MET A 63 2.25 -2.44 8.69
C MET A 63 2.19 -3.75 9.48
N THR A 64 1.39 -3.85 10.54
CA THR A 64 1.19 -5.13 11.26
C THR A 64 0.23 -6.09 10.56
N ALA A 65 -0.59 -5.59 9.64
CA ALA A 65 -1.52 -6.39 8.85
C ALA A 65 -0.94 -6.85 7.50
N LEU A 66 0.18 -6.23 7.08
CA LEU A 66 0.94 -6.55 5.87
C LEU A 66 1.84 -7.77 6.06
#